data_AF-A0A3B8P3I2-F1
#
_entry.id   AF-A0A3B8P3I2-F1
#
_cell.length_a   1.000
_cell.length_b   1.000
_cell.length_c   1.000
_cell.angle_alpha   90.00
_cell.angle_beta   90.00
_cell.angle_gamma   90.00
#
_symmetry.space_group_name_H-M   'P 1'
#
loop_
_entity.id
_entity.type
_entity.pdbx_description
1 polymer ?
#
loop_
_entity_poly.entity_id
_entity_poly.type
_entity_poly.pdbx_seq_one_letter_code
_entity_poly.pdbx_strand_id
1 'polypeptide(L)' 'MVHSMTAFARVERAGSQGTLVWELRSVNHRYLEPHLRLPDALRDLEGSVREG' A
#
# COMPACT_ATOMS: atom_id res chain seq x y z
N MET A 1 14.72 14.70 14.05
CA MET A 1 15.02 15.19 12.69
C MET A 1 14.09 14.44 11.74
N VAL A 2 13.40 15.10 10.82
CA VAL A 2 12.51 14.40 9.86
C VAL A 2 13.38 13.83 8.74
N HIS A 3 13.36 12.51 8.56
CA HIS A 3 14.32 11.81 7.70
C HIS A 3 13.92 11.69 6.22
N SER A 4 12.67 11.99 5.85
CA SER A 4 12.24 12.28 4.47
C SER A 4 10.75 12.66 4.47
N MET A 5 10.32 13.54 3.56
CA MET A 5 8.89 13.86 3.35
C MET A 5 8.23 13.00 2.26
N THR A 6 9.03 12.20 1.54
CA THR A 6 8.56 11.26 0.51
C THR A 6 9.44 10.00 0.52
N ALA A 7 8.82 8.85 0.29
CA ALA A 7 9.50 7.57 0.29
C ALA A 7 8.75 6.59 -0.61
N PHE A 8 9.49 5.62 -1.13
CA PHE A 8 8.94 4.54 -1.93
C PHE A 8 9.59 3.23 -1.49
N ALA A 9 8.78 2.20 -1.30
CA ALA A 9 9.22 0.84 -1.10
C ALA A 9 8.36 -0.11 -1.93
N ARG A 10 8.98 -1.11 -2.54
CA ARG A 10 8.30 -2.18 -3.26
C ARG A 10 8.89 -3.51 -2.84
N VAL A 11 8.03 -4.46 -2.52
CA VAL A 11 8.39 -5.84 -2.21
C VAL A 11 7.60 -6.75 -3.12
N GLU A 12 8.28 -7.78 -3.62
CA GLU A 12 7.69 -8.78 -4.49
C GLU A 12 7.96 -10.17 -3.93
N ARG A 13 6.97 -11.06 -4.02
CA ARG A 13 7.09 -12.45 -3.60
C ARG A 13 6.39 -13.35 -4.61
N ALA A 14 7.15 -14.24 -5.23
CA ALA A 14 6.61 -15.29 -6.09
C ALA A 14 6.04 -16.45 -5.24
N GLY A 15 4.92 -17.02 -5.68
CA GLY A 15 4.29 -18.20 -5.13
C GLY A 15 3.71 -19.10 -6.22
N SER A 16 3.17 -20.25 -5.84
CA SER A 16 2.62 -21.24 -6.78
C SER A 16 1.44 -20.74 -7.60
N GLN A 17 0.72 -19.72 -7.11
CA GLN A 17 -0.47 -19.16 -7.75
C GLN A 17 -0.22 -17.81 -8.44
N GLY A 18 1.05 -17.39 -8.52
CA GLY A 18 1.46 -16.12 -9.12
C GLY A 18 2.33 -15.29 -8.19
N THR A 19 2.48 -14.02 -8.53
CA THR A 19 3.36 -13.09 -7.82
C THR A 19 2.55 -12.08 -7.04
N LEU A 20 2.83 -11.97 -5.74
CA LEU A 20 2.32 -10.90 -4.89
C LEU A 20 3.28 -9.72 -4.94
N VAL A 21 2.74 -8.55 -5.24
CA VAL A 21 3.47 -7.28 -5.24
C VAL A 21 2.85 -6.36 -4.21
N TRP A 22 3.69 -5.77 -3.36
CA TRP A 22 3.29 -4.74 -2.41
C TRP A 22 4.11 -3.46 -2.63
N GLU A 23 3.42 -2.33 -2.75
CA GLU A 23 4.04 -1.00 -2.86
C GLU A 23 3.59 -0.11 -1.73
N LEU A 24 4.54 0.59 -1.12
CA LEU A 24 4.29 1.63 -0.13
C LEU A 24 4.89 2.94 -0.62
N ARG A 25 4.09 4.00 -0.60
CA ARG A 25 4.49 5.34 -0.98
C ARG A 25 4.13 6.29 0.14
N SER A 26 5.08 7.11 0.60
CA SER A 26 4.75 8.28 1.40
C SER A 26 4.73 9.51 0.50
N VAL A 27 3.71 10.33 0.68
CA VAL A 27 3.53 11.60 -0.01
C VAL A 27 3.56 12.72 1.01
N ASN A 28 3.96 13.91 0.58
CA ASN A 28 3.90 15.09 1.43
C ASN A 28 2.44 15.53 1.59
N HIS A 29 1.80 15.05 2.66
CA HIS A 29 0.45 15.40 3.04
C HIS A 29 0.46 15.98 4.47
N ARG A 30 -0.47 16.92 4.74
CA ARG A 30 -0.55 17.59 6.05
C ARG A 30 -0.88 16.62 7.18
N TYR A 31 -1.61 15.55 6.88
CA TYR A 31 -2.05 14.55 7.85
C TYR A 31 -1.54 13.15 7.46
N LEU A 32 -1.34 12.31 8.47
CA LEU A 32 -1.08 10.89 8.26
C LEU A 32 -2.39 10.19 7.88
N GLU A 33 -2.66 10.09 6.58
CA GLU A 33 -3.85 9.45 6.03
C GLU A 33 -3.46 8.26 5.14
N PRO A 34 -3.69 7.01 5.59
CA PRO A 34 -3.41 5.83 4.80
C PRO A 34 -4.40 5.67 3.63
N HIS A 35 -3.88 5.59 2.41
CA HIS A 35 -4.67 5.24 1.22
C HIS A 35 -4.26 3.86 0.71
N LEU A 36 -5.11 2.86 0.95
CA LEU A 36 -4.98 1.54 0.34
C LEU A 36 -5.60 1.54 -1.07
N ARG A 37 -4.94 0.88 -2.01
CA ARG A 37 -5.47 0.58 -3.35
C ARG A 37 -5.25 -0.89 -3.65
N LEU A 38 -6.32 -1.63 -3.85
CA LEU A 38 -6.30 -3.02 -4.28
C LEU A 38 -6.62 -3.12 -5.78
N PRO A 39 -6.21 -4.21 -6.44
CA PRO A 39 -6.68 -4.52 -7.80
C PRO A 39 -8.21 -4.58 -7.85
N ASP A 40 -8.80 -4.27 -9.02
CA ASP A 40 -10.26 -4.21 -9.18
C ASP A 40 -10.98 -5.49 -8.73
N ALA A 41 -10.38 -6.66 -8.95
CA ALA A 41 -10.93 -7.95 -8.53
C ALA A 41 -11.02 -8.13 -7.00
N LEU A 42 -10.33 -7.29 -6.22
CA LEU A 42 -10.27 -7.34 -4.76
C LEU A 42 -10.86 -6.07 -4.12
N ARG A 43 -11.55 -5.23 -4.90
CA ARG A 43 -12.03 -3.92 -4.45
C ARG A 43 -12.99 -4.00 -3.28
N ASP A 44 -13.82 -5.04 -3.23
CA ASP A 44 -14.77 -5.29 -2.14
C ASP A 44 -14.07 -5.51 -0.78
N LEU A 45 -12.78 -5.85 -0.78
CA LEU A 45 -11.98 -6.03 0.43
C LEU A 45 -11.33 -4.72 0.91
N GLU A 46 -11.30 -3.64 0.11
CA GLU A 46 -10.62 -2.40 0.49
C GLU A 46 -11.17 -1.80 1.79
N GLY A 47 -12.50 -1.84 1.98
CA GLY A 47 -13.16 -1.33 3.19
C GLY A 47 -12.75 -2.14 4.42
N SER A 48 -12.87 -3.47 4.34
CA SER A 48 -12.53 -4.38 5.43
C SER A 48 -11.06 -4.26 5.86
N VAL A 49 -10.14 -4.02 4.93
CA VAL A 49 -8.72 -3.86 5.25
C VAL A 49 -8.42 -2.48 5.85
N ARG A 50 -9.23 -1.45 5.56
CA ARG A 50 -9.05 -0.10 6.11
C ARG A 50 -9.45 0.01 7.58
N GLU A 51 -10.43 -0.75 8.01
CA GLU A 51 -11.02 -0.68 9.36
C GLU A 51 -10.34 -1.61 10.38
N GLY A 52 -9.41 -2.45 9.92
CA GLY A 52 -8.69 -3.44 10.75
C GLY A 52 -7.50 -2.89 11.53
#